data_AF-A0A1F9QGN2-F1
#
_entry.id   AF-A0A1F9QGN2-F1
#
_cell.length_a   1.000
_cell.length_b   1.000
_cell.length_c   1.000
_cell.angle_alpha   90.00
_cell.angle_beta   90.00
_cell.angle_gamma   90.00
#
_symmetry.space_group_name_H-M   'P 1'
#
loop_
_entity.id
_entity.type
_entity.pdbx_description
1 polymer ?
#
loop_
_entity_poly.entity_id
_entity_poly.type
_entity_poly.pdbx_seq_one_letter_code
_entity_poly.pdbx_strand_id
1 'polypeptide(L)'
;MGEKSIGLKILDGFLALFGVVENVDVDGVVRSVYAPGGKRRVGIYHRANNTYIYQEEVFNDLFTVMRWEPFQAGPKDGCSTPEEAMAAARKALPWLWEIPE
;
A
#
# COMPACT_ATOMS: atom_id res chain seq x y z
N MET A 1 -1.51 -20.09 -40.64
CA MET A 1 -2.09 -18.72 -40.72
C MET A 1 -2.91 -18.52 -39.46
N GLY A 2 -2.50 -17.58 -38.60
CA GLY A 2 -3.14 -17.31 -37.30
C GLY A 2 -2.13 -17.28 -36.14
N GLU A 3 -1.26 -16.27 -36.12
CA GLU A 3 -0.46 -15.88 -34.95
C GLU A 3 -1.34 -15.24 -33.85
N LYS A 4 -0.71 -15.12 -32.66
CA LYS A 4 -1.03 -14.24 -31.51
C LYS A 4 -1.96 -14.91 -30.47
N SER A 5 -1.67 -14.93 -29.17
CA SER A 5 -0.78 -14.10 -28.37
C SER A 5 -0.42 -14.89 -27.10
N ILE A 6 0.87 -14.92 -26.73
CA ILE A 6 1.34 -15.39 -25.42
C ILE A 6 1.04 -14.25 -24.44
N GLY A 7 -0.22 -14.18 -23.99
CA GLY A 7 -0.66 -13.29 -22.94
C GLY A 7 -0.25 -13.85 -21.58
N LEU A 8 0.91 -13.39 -21.11
CA LEU A 8 1.46 -13.60 -19.79
C LEU A 8 0.37 -13.37 -18.72
N LYS A 9 -0.22 -14.45 -18.20
CA LYS A 9 -1.06 -14.42 -17.00
C LYS A 9 -0.13 -14.21 -15.79
N ILE A 10 0.27 -12.97 -15.54
CA ILE A 10 0.77 -12.58 -14.22
C ILE A 10 -0.44 -12.56 -13.30
N LEU A 11 -0.85 -13.75 -12.85
CA LEU A 11 -1.90 -13.93 -11.86
C LEU A 11 -1.28 -13.62 -10.49
N ASP A 12 -1.55 -12.41 -10.00
CA ASP A 12 -1.75 -12.04 -8.59
C ASP A 12 -0.93 -12.80 -7.54
N GLY A 13 0.39 -12.78 -7.70
CA GLY A 13 1.35 -13.22 -6.70
C GLY A 13 1.93 -12.03 -5.95
N PHE A 14 1.16 -11.36 -5.10
CA PHE A 14 1.75 -10.48 -4.09
C PHE A 14 1.64 -11.11 -2.71
N LEU A 15 2.80 -11.63 -2.31
CA LEU A 15 3.11 -12.24 -1.03
C LEU A 15 2.63 -11.40 0.15
N ALA A 16 2.07 -12.10 1.13
CA ALA A 16 2.00 -11.66 2.52
C ALA A 16 3.38 -11.18 2.99
N LEU A 17 3.53 -9.88 3.21
CA LEU A 17 4.68 -9.30 3.89
C LEU A 17 4.22 -8.88 5.29
N PHE A 18 4.29 -9.81 6.23
CA PHE A 18 4.13 -9.55 7.65
C PHE A 18 5.25 -8.62 8.14
N GLY A 19 4.89 -7.54 8.83
CA GLY A 19 5.87 -6.71 9.50
C GLY A 19 5.31 -5.40 10.05
N VAL A 20 4.65 -5.47 11.20
CA VAL A 20 4.29 -4.35 12.08
C VAL A 20 3.17 -3.47 11.52
N VAL A 21 1.94 -3.95 11.60
CA VAL A 21 0.80 -3.06 11.81
C VAL A 21 0.40 -3.27 13.26
N GLU A 22 0.76 -2.34 14.14
CA GLU A 22 0.30 -2.41 15.54
C GLU A 22 -1.24 -2.43 15.54
N ASN A 23 -1.82 -3.60 15.83
CA ASN A 23 -3.24 -3.84 16.04
C ASN A 23 -4.20 -3.42 14.90
N VAL A 24 -3.87 -3.69 13.64
CA VAL A 24 -4.88 -3.68 12.58
C VAL A 24 -4.86 -5.01 11.85
N ASP A 25 -5.92 -5.78 12.00
CA ASP A 25 -6.15 -7.00 11.20
C ASP A 25 -6.38 -6.58 9.73
N VAL A 26 -5.29 -6.65 8.96
CA VAL A 26 -5.30 -6.42 7.51
C VAL A 26 -5.25 -7.75 6.77
N ASP A 27 -6.22 -7.94 5.87
CA ASP A 27 -6.36 -9.13 5.04
C ASP A 27 -5.46 -9.07 3.80
N GLY A 28 -5.10 -7.88 3.33
CA GLY A 28 -4.22 -7.72 2.19
C GLY A 28 -3.93 -6.28 1.78
N VAL A 29 -2.92 -6.11 0.92
CA VAL A 29 -2.57 -4.83 0.29
C VAL A 29 -3.29 -4.73 -1.06
N VAL A 30 -4.11 -3.71 -1.22
CA VAL A 30 -4.89 -3.44 -2.45
C VAL A 30 -4.06 -2.63 -3.44
N ARG A 31 -3.28 -1.67 -2.95
CA ARG A 31 -2.47 -0.77 -3.77
C ARG A 31 -1.24 -0.30 -3.00
N SER A 32 -0.14 -0.02 -3.69
CA SER A 32 1.01 0.68 -3.11
C SER A 32 1.49 1.78 -4.05
N VAL A 33 1.81 2.95 -3.48
CA VAL A 33 2.39 4.09 -4.21
C VAL A 33 3.71 4.46 -3.54
N TYR A 34 4.76 4.60 -4.34
CA TYR A 34 6.12 4.86 -3.85
C TYR A 34 6.50 6.31 -4.11
N ALA A 35 7.13 6.95 -3.13
CA ALA A 35 7.70 8.27 -3.34
C ALA A 35 8.84 8.20 -4.37
N PRO A 36 9.09 9.24 -5.18
CA PRO A 36 10.17 9.26 -6.17
C PRO A 36 11.55 8.94 -5.60
N GLY A 37 11.80 9.31 -4.33
CA GLY A 37 13.05 9.00 -3.62
C GLY A 37 13.16 7.56 -3.09
N GLY A 38 12.14 6.71 -3.27
CA GLY A 38 12.15 5.29 -2.87
C GLY A 38 12.23 5.01 -1.37
N LYS A 39 12.25 6.05 -0.51
CA LYS A 39 12.35 5.93 0.96
C LYS A 39 11.01 5.96 1.68
N ARG A 40 9.93 6.26 0.96
CA ARG A 40 8.56 6.29 1.49
C ARG A 40 7.66 5.54 0.53
N ARG A 41 6.66 4.86 1.08
CA ARG A 41 5.53 4.34 0.32
C ARG A 41 4.25 4.54 1.12
N VAL A 42 3.13 4.55 0.43
CA VAL A 42 1.83 4.39 1.05
C VAL A 42 1.18 3.14 0.50
N GLY A 43 0.73 2.26 1.40
CA GLY A 43 -0.11 1.13 1.06
C GLY A 43 -1.57 1.44 1.36
N ILE A 44 -2.47 0.98 0.49
CA ILE A 44 -3.90 0.87 0.78
C ILE A 44 -4.16 -0.57 1.16
N TYR A 45 -4.70 -0.80 2.35
CA TYR A 45 -4.90 -2.12 2.93
C TYR A 45 -6.39 -2.38 3.10
N HIS A 46 -6.81 -3.60 2.83
CA HIS A 46 -8.12 -4.13 3.15
C HIS A 46 -8.07 -4.82 4.51
N ARG A 47 -9.08 -4.62 5.34
CA ARG A 47 -9.18 -5.14 6.71
C ARG A 47 -10.23 -6.24 6.82
N ALA A 48 -10.09 -7.10 7.82
CA ALA A 48 -11.01 -8.19 8.13
C ALA A 48 -12.48 -7.76 8.31
N ASN A 49 -12.72 -6.51 8.72
CA ASN A 49 -14.07 -5.94 8.85
C ASN A 49 -14.62 -5.37 7.52
N ASN A 50 -14.02 -5.74 6.39
CA ASN A 50 -14.38 -5.32 5.05
C ASN A 50 -14.29 -3.80 4.82
N THR A 51 -13.31 -3.14 5.45
CA THR A 51 -13.02 -1.72 5.25
C THR A 51 -11.59 -1.51 4.78
N TYR A 52 -11.27 -0.29 4.33
CA TYR A 52 -9.97 0.06 3.78
C TYR A 52 -9.27 1.12 4.62
N ILE A 53 -7.94 1.05 4.73
CA ILE A 53 -7.12 2.08 5.35
C ILE A 53 -5.91 2.38 4.47
N TYR A 54 -5.31 3.55 4.65
CA TYR A 54 -3.96 3.82 4.18
C TYR A 54 -2.95 3.65 5.32
N GLN A 55 -1.73 3.26 4.98
CA GLN A 55 -0.58 3.30 5.86
C GLN A 55 0.62 3.83 5.08
N GLU A 56 1.18 4.94 5.54
CA GLU A 56 2.49 5.39 5.12
C GLU A 56 3.56 4.56 5.84
N GLU A 57 4.51 4.08 5.07
CA GLU A 57 5.67 3.34 5.56
C GLU A 57 6.96 3.99 5.07
N VAL A 58 7.96 3.99 5.93
CA VAL A 58 9.31 4.50 5.62
C VAL A 58 10.25 3.31 5.51
N PHE A 59 11.13 3.32 4.51
CA PHE A 59 12.12 2.27 4.35
C PHE A 59 13.28 2.51 5.32
N ASN A 60 13.41 1.63 6.30
CA ASN A 60 14.56 1.59 7.20
C ASN A 60 15.71 0.85 6.50
N ASP A 61 16.74 1.61 6.12
CA ASP A 61 17.91 1.11 5.40
C ASP A 61 19.10 0.77 6.30
N LEU A 62 18.88 0.67 7.62
CA LEU A 62 19.89 0.11 8.51
C LEU A 62 20.17 -1.34 8.09
N PHE A 63 21.45 -1.65 7.86
CA PHE A 63 21.95 -2.91 7.27
C PHE A 63 21.36 -4.19 7.87
N THR A 64 20.96 -4.16 9.15
CA THR A 64 20.45 -5.33 9.87
C THR A 64 18.93 -5.48 9.80
N VAL A 65 18.19 -4.46 9.36
CA VAL A 65 16.72 -4.41 9.44
C VAL A 65 16.08 -4.40 8.05
N MET A 66 16.60 -3.57 7.12
CA MET A 66 16.20 -3.47 5.70
C MET A 66 14.70 -3.77 5.44
N ARG A 67 13.81 -2.99 6.05
CA ARG A 67 12.36 -3.23 5.97
C ARG A 67 11.56 -1.94 5.89
N TRP A 68 10.32 -2.07 5.43
CA TRP A 68 9.31 -1.03 5.55
C TRP A 68 8.78 -1.01 6.97
N GLU A 69 8.75 0.16 7.59
CA GLU A 69 8.23 0.36 8.94
C GLU A 69 7.02 1.30 8.89
N PRO A 70 5.95 1.00 9.65
CA PRO A 70 4.80 1.89 9.74
C PRO A 70 5.25 3.25 10.28
N PHE A 71 4.82 4.31 9.62
CA PHE A 71 5.06 5.67 10.08
C PHE A 71 3.78 6.36 10.52
N GLN A 72 2.73 6.28 9.70
CA GLN A 72 1.39 6.73 10.06
C GLN A 72 0.32 5.95 9.29
N ALA A 73 -0.87 5.82 9.87
CA ALA A 73 -2.00 5.16 9.24
C ALA A 73 -3.30 5.92 9.50
N GLY A 74 -4.26 5.76 8.60
CA GLY A 74 -5.61 6.28 8.79
C GLY A 74 -6.55 5.85 7.66
N PRO A 75 -7.84 6.20 7.75
CA PRO A 75 -8.55 6.56 8.99
C PRO A 75 -8.76 5.34 9.91
N LYS A 76 -8.83 5.56 11.23
CA LYS A 76 -9.00 4.45 12.22
C LYS A 76 -10.30 3.67 12.01
N ASP A 77 -11.38 4.38 11.69
CA ASP A 77 -12.70 3.76 11.43
C ASP A 77 -12.75 3.06 10.07
N GLY A 78 -11.78 3.32 9.19
CA GLY A 78 -11.71 2.79 7.84
C GLY A 78 -12.59 3.52 6.84
N CYS A 79 -12.36 3.23 5.57
CA CYS A 79 -13.10 3.70 4.42
C CYS A 79 -13.91 2.56 3.80
N SER A 80 -14.96 2.91 3.06
CA SER A 80 -15.80 1.93 2.38
C SER A 80 -15.14 1.42 1.10
N THR A 81 -14.25 2.21 0.51
CA THR A 81 -13.57 1.90 -0.75
C THR A 81 -12.07 2.17 -0.67
N PRO A 82 -11.25 1.53 -1.51
CA PRO A 82 -9.82 1.83 -1.59
C PRO A 82 -9.55 3.24 -2.15
N GLU A 83 -10.42 3.77 -2.99
CA GLU A 83 -10.33 5.15 -3.51
C GLU A 83 -10.54 6.18 -2.40
N GLU A 84 -11.48 5.96 -1.48
CA GLU A 84 -11.68 6.82 -0.31
C GLU A 84 -10.44 6.80 0.60
N ALA A 85 -9.85 5.61 0.83
CA ALA A 85 -8.62 5.49 1.61
C ALA A 85 -7.45 6.21 0.94
N MET A 86 -7.33 6.13 -0.39
CA MET A 86 -6.33 6.87 -1.15
C MET A 86 -6.58 8.39 -1.12
N ALA A 87 -7.83 8.84 -1.22
CA ALA A 87 -8.17 10.25 -1.09
C ALA A 87 -7.83 10.78 0.31
N ALA A 88 -8.06 9.99 1.36
CA ALA A 88 -7.65 10.31 2.73
C ALA A 88 -6.11 10.37 2.85
N ALA A 89 -5.40 9.41 2.25
CA ALA A 89 -3.95 9.41 2.20
C ALA A 89 -3.42 10.66 1.52
N ARG A 90 -3.95 11.03 0.34
CA ARG A 90 -3.57 12.26 -0.36
C ARG A 90 -3.81 13.47 0.53
N LYS A 91 -4.94 13.59 1.23
CA LYS A 91 -5.18 14.73 2.14
C LYS A 91 -4.17 14.83 3.29
N ALA A 92 -3.69 13.69 3.80
CA ALA A 92 -2.80 13.62 4.95
C ALA A 92 -1.31 13.68 4.59
N LEU A 93 -0.93 13.28 3.36
CA LEU A 93 0.44 13.06 2.94
C LEU A 93 0.84 14.05 1.82
N PRO A 94 1.55 15.16 2.14
CA PRO A 94 1.89 16.18 1.15
C PRO A 94 2.69 15.64 -0.05
N TRP A 95 3.59 14.68 0.17
CA TRP A 95 4.42 14.12 -0.90
C TRP A 95 3.64 13.32 -1.93
N LEU A 96 2.43 12.84 -1.60
CA LEU A 96 1.59 12.15 -2.58
C LEU A 96 1.08 13.10 -3.66
N TRP A 97 0.98 14.40 -3.40
CA TRP A 97 0.45 15.37 -4.36
C TRP A 97 1.34 15.51 -5.59
N GLU A 98 2.63 15.20 -5.43
CA GLU A 98 3.62 15.22 -6.50
C GLU A 98 3.52 13.99 -7.42
N ILE A 99 2.70 12.99 -7.05
CA ILE A 99 2.58 11.73 -7.78
C ILE A 99 1.25 11.71 -8.55
N PRO A 100 1.29 11.67 -9.90
CA PRO A 100 0.10 11.56 -10.73
C PRO A 100 -0.62 10.21 -10.51
N GLU A 101 -1.94 10.19 -10.74
CA GLU A 101 -2.79 8.99 -10.62
C GLU A 101 -2.60 7.98 -11.76
#